data_AF-A0A2E8P856-F1
#
_entry.id   AF-A0A2E8P856-F1
#
_cell.length_a   1.000
_cell.length_b   1.000
_cell.length_c   1.000
_cell.angle_alpha   90.00
_cell.angle_beta   90.00
_cell.angle_gamma   90.00
#
_symmetry.space_group_name_H-M   'P 1'
#
loop_
_entity.id
_entity.type
_entity.pdbx_description
1 polymer ?
#
loop_
_entity_poly.entity_id
_entity_poly.type
_entity_poly.pdbx_seq_one_letter_code
_entity_poly.pdbx_strand_id
1 'polypeptide(L)'
;FWKSNKVPGRRLALTLLFTPMILTPLSSGLFWRLMLDPVFGVINYFVELVGLEKIDFTTDATLAFPAVLVVDSWMWIPFMALMTLAALGSVPKAELEAAQVDNLSFWQRLVHVIIPAGKFIIILGILLRTIDVFKTMDLVYLMTNGGPGDRTELIAVALYRLAFKSFNLGYSSALAVLLLFIAIALTSIYLFVLNLRSRREAENA
;
A
#
# COMPACT_ATOMS: atom_id res chain seq x y z
N PHE A 1 23.07 1.96 -6.49
CA PHE A 1 22.84 1.19 -5.24
C PHE A 1 23.59 -0.12 -5.35
N TRP A 2 24.19 -0.67 -4.28
CA TRP A 2 25.15 -1.81 -4.24
C TRP A 2 25.34 -2.54 -5.60
N LYS A 3 26.35 -2.12 -6.38
CA LYS A 3 26.66 -2.55 -7.77
C LYS A 3 25.56 -2.48 -8.86
N SER A 4 24.31 -2.10 -8.56
CA SER A 4 23.19 -1.95 -9.52
C SER A 4 23.28 -0.75 -10.47
N ASN A 5 24.34 0.05 -10.42
CA ASN A 5 24.59 1.05 -11.47
C ASN A 5 24.92 0.39 -12.83
N LYS A 6 25.18 -0.92 -12.84
CA LYS A 6 25.52 -1.69 -14.06
C LYS A 6 24.34 -2.48 -14.65
N VAL A 7 23.13 -2.38 -14.10
CA VAL A 7 21.98 -3.14 -14.63
C VAL A 7 21.41 -2.39 -15.85
N PRO A 8 21.44 -2.97 -17.05
CA PRO A 8 20.84 -2.37 -18.23
C PRO A 8 19.33 -2.17 -18.01
N GLY A 9 18.77 -1.05 -18.47
CA GLY A 9 17.33 -0.77 -18.36
C GLY A 9 16.84 -0.24 -17.01
N ARG A 10 17.73 0.00 -16.02
CA ARG A 10 17.33 0.49 -14.69
C ARG A 10 16.46 1.75 -14.71
N ARG A 11 16.76 2.72 -15.58
CA ARG A 11 15.97 3.96 -15.69
C ARG A 11 14.53 3.66 -16.11
N LEU A 12 14.35 2.84 -17.16
CA LEU A 12 13.03 2.43 -17.63
C LEU A 12 12.26 1.64 -16.58
N ALA A 13 12.92 0.70 -15.89
CA ALA A 13 12.30 -0.08 -14.82
C ALA A 13 11.80 0.81 -13.67
N LEU A 14 12.61 1.80 -13.24
CA LEU A 14 12.19 2.76 -12.22
C LEU A 14 11.06 3.66 -12.71
N THR A 15 11.10 4.15 -13.96
CA THR A 15 10.02 4.95 -14.52
C THR A 15 8.70 4.17 -14.55
N LEU A 16 8.72 2.92 -15.04
CA LEU A 16 7.54 2.05 -15.07
C LEU A 16 7.03 1.75 -13.66
N LEU A 17 7.95 1.49 -12.71
CA LEU A 17 7.60 1.27 -11.32
C LEU A 17 6.93 2.51 -10.70
N PHE A 18 7.41 3.72 -10.98
CA PHE A 18 6.85 4.94 -10.37
C PHE A 18 5.60 5.49 -11.05
N THR A 19 5.30 5.06 -12.27
CA THR A 19 4.16 5.55 -13.06
C THR A 19 2.82 5.46 -12.30
N PRO A 20 2.46 4.34 -11.65
CA PRO A 20 1.16 4.19 -10.98
C PRO A 20 0.91 5.23 -9.88
N MET A 21 1.95 5.59 -9.12
CA MET A 21 1.86 6.48 -7.96
C MET A 21 1.62 7.95 -8.37
N ILE A 22 1.92 8.31 -9.62
CA ILE A 22 1.71 9.67 -10.15
C ILE A 22 0.25 9.87 -10.60
N LEU A 23 -0.46 8.78 -10.88
CA LEU A 23 -1.85 8.82 -11.31
C LEU A 23 -2.77 9.15 -10.12
N THR A 24 -3.82 9.93 -10.39
CA THR A 24 -4.84 10.18 -9.38
C THR A 24 -5.62 8.90 -9.06
N PRO A 25 -5.97 8.63 -7.78
CA PRO A 25 -6.74 7.45 -7.40
C PRO A 25 -8.05 7.26 -8.17
N LEU A 26 -8.74 8.36 -8.47
CA LEU A 26 -9.97 8.35 -9.27
C LEU A 26 -9.73 7.82 -10.69
N SER A 27 -8.70 8.32 -11.38
CA SER A 27 -8.37 7.89 -12.75
C SER A 27 -7.92 6.45 -12.78
N SER A 28 -7.09 6.03 -11.83
CA SER A 28 -6.64 4.64 -11.69
C SER A 28 -7.81 3.69 -11.40
N GLY A 29 -8.73 4.07 -10.52
CA GLY A 29 -9.93 3.28 -10.20
C GLY A 29 -10.84 3.08 -11.41
N LEU A 30 -11.06 4.12 -12.21
CA LEU A 30 -11.83 4.01 -13.46
C LEU A 30 -11.11 3.12 -14.48
N PHE A 31 -9.80 3.32 -14.67
CA PHE A 31 -8.99 2.54 -15.60
C PHE A 31 -9.07 1.04 -15.27
N TRP A 32 -8.84 0.68 -14.01
CA TRP A 32 -8.90 -0.72 -13.57
C TRP A 32 -10.32 -1.29 -13.60
N ARG A 33 -11.35 -0.50 -13.31
CA ARG A 33 -12.74 -0.94 -13.48
C ARG A 33 -13.05 -1.35 -14.93
N LEU A 34 -12.58 -0.56 -15.91
CA LEU A 34 -12.77 -0.89 -17.32
C LEU A 34 -11.94 -2.10 -17.75
N MET A 35 -10.71 -2.25 -17.24
CA MET A 35 -9.86 -3.41 -17.54
C MET A 35 -10.40 -4.71 -16.96
N LEU A 36 -11.00 -4.66 -15.76
CA LEU A 36 -11.54 -5.79 -15.01
C LEU A 36 -13.01 -6.08 -15.36
N ASP A 37 -13.61 -5.34 -16.30
CA ASP A 37 -14.98 -5.54 -16.71
C ASP A 37 -15.21 -6.98 -17.23
N PRO A 38 -16.27 -7.68 -16.80
CA PRO A 38 -16.53 -9.06 -17.23
C PRO A 38 -16.91 -9.17 -18.71
N VAL A 39 -17.47 -8.12 -19.32
CA VAL A 39 -18.00 -8.18 -20.67
C VAL A 39 -16.93 -7.83 -21.70
N PHE A 40 -16.32 -6.65 -21.56
CA PHE A 40 -15.38 -6.08 -22.55
C PHE A 40 -13.97 -5.82 -22.00
N GLY A 41 -13.71 -6.21 -20.75
CA GLY A 41 -12.42 -5.96 -20.11
C GLY A 41 -11.26 -6.70 -20.77
N VAL A 42 -10.15 -5.99 -20.96
CA VAL A 42 -8.92 -6.53 -21.57
C VAL A 42 -8.35 -7.69 -20.76
N ILE A 43 -8.54 -7.69 -19.44
CA ILE A 43 -8.04 -8.78 -18.58
C ILE A 43 -8.80 -10.08 -18.89
N ASN A 44 -10.12 -10.01 -19.01
CA ASN A 44 -10.92 -11.19 -19.35
C ASN A 44 -10.63 -11.70 -20.77
N TYR A 45 -10.31 -10.81 -21.72
CA TYR A 45 -9.84 -11.24 -23.04
C TYR A 45 -8.58 -12.13 -22.96
N PHE A 46 -7.61 -11.77 -22.11
CA PHE A 46 -6.43 -12.61 -21.90
C PHE A 46 -6.75 -13.90 -21.14
N VAL A 47 -7.64 -13.87 -20.15
CA VAL A 47 -8.10 -15.06 -19.40
C VAL A 47 -8.72 -16.09 -20.35
N GLU A 48 -9.60 -15.64 -21.26
CA GLU A 48 -10.21 -16.50 -22.29
C GLU A 48 -9.18 -17.06 -23.26
N LEU A 49 -8.15 -16.27 -23.61
CA LEU A 49 -7.08 -16.71 -24.52
C LEU A 49 -6.28 -17.89 -23.96
N VAL A 50 -6.17 -18.01 -22.63
CA VAL A 50 -5.54 -19.16 -21.95
C VAL A 50 -6.52 -20.32 -21.71
N GLY A 51 -7.77 -20.21 -22.20
CA GLY A 51 -8.81 -21.24 -22.10
C GLY A 51 -9.59 -21.26 -20.78
N LEU A 52 -9.53 -20.19 -19.98
CA LEU A 52 -10.30 -20.04 -18.75
C LEU A 52 -11.61 -19.27 -19.01
N GLU A 53 -12.63 -19.53 -18.18
CA GLU A 53 -13.89 -18.78 -18.24
C GLU A 53 -13.71 -17.34 -17.74
N LYS A 54 -14.57 -16.43 -18.21
CA LYS A 54 -14.58 -15.03 -17.78
C LYS A 54 -14.80 -14.94 -16.26
N ILE A 55 -13.98 -14.12 -15.62
CA ILE A 55 -14.01 -13.91 -14.18
C ILE A 55 -14.62 -12.53 -13.89
N ASP A 56 -15.60 -12.50 -12.99
CA ASP A 56 -16.17 -11.26 -12.50
C ASP A 56 -15.38 -10.74 -11.29
N PHE A 57 -14.35 -9.95 -11.54
CA PHE A 57 -13.47 -9.45 -10.50
C PHE A 57 -14.10 -8.36 -9.62
N THR A 58 -15.18 -7.71 -10.05
CA THR A 58 -15.69 -6.50 -9.39
C THR A 58 -17.07 -6.70 -8.75
N THR A 59 -17.87 -7.62 -9.28
CA THR A 59 -19.24 -7.89 -8.81
C THR A 59 -19.34 -9.22 -8.06
N ASP A 60 -18.35 -10.10 -8.15
CA ASP A 60 -18.28 -11.30 -7.30
C ASP A 60 -17.90 -10.95 -5.84
N ALA A 61 -18.64 -11.51 -4.87
CA ALA A 61 -18.48 -11.18 -3.45
C ALA A 61 -17.19 -11.71 -2.81
N THR A 62 -16.52 -12.65 -3.46
CA THR A 62 -15.25 -13.20 -3.01
C THR A 62 -14.07 -12.50 -3.67
N LEU A 63 -14.22 -12.03 -4.92
CA LEU A 63 -13.15 -11.44 -5.71
C LEU A 63 -13.08 -9.91 -5.68
N ALA A 64 -14.20 -9.23 -5.41
CA ALA A 64 -14.25 -7.76 -5.41
C ALA A 64 -13.24 -7.11 -4.45
N PHE A 65 -13.14 -7.62 -3.21
CA PHE A 65 -12.20 -7.08 -2.22
C PHE A 65 -10.73 -7.38 -2.58
N PRO A 66 -10.35 -8.63 -2.94
CA PRO A 66 -9.03 -8.92 -3.49
C PRO A 66 -8.65 -8.07 -4.72
N ALA A 67 -9.59 -7.83 -5.65
CA ALA A 67 -9.33 -7.01 -6.82
C ALA A 67 -8.99 -5.57 -6.44
N VAL A 68 -9.76 -4.97 -5.52
CA VAL A 68 -9.46 -3.65 -4.94
C VAL A 68 -8.08 -3.63 -4.27
N LEU A 69 -7.74 -4.65 -3.47
CA LEU A 69 -6.44 -4.76 -2.80
C LEU A 69 -5.27 -4.83 -3.80
N VAL A 70 -5.42 -5.56 -4.89
CA VAL A 70 -4.39 -5.67 -5.93
C VAL A 70 -4.16 -4.32 -6.61
N VAL A 71 -5.24 -3.62 -6.96
CA VAL A 71 -5.15 -2.30 -7.61
C VAL A 71 -4.55 -1.25 -6.68
N ASP A 72 -5.00 -1.23 -5.43
CA ASP A 72 -4.45 -0.36 -4.39
C ASP A 72 -2.95 -0.65 -4.14
N SER A 73 -2.58 -1.93 -4.03
CA SER A 73 -1.18 -2.34 -3.91
C SER A 73 -0.36 -1.91 -5.13
N TRP A 74 -0.89 -2.09 -6.34
CA TRP A 74 -0.23 -1.65 -7.58
C TRP A 74 0.06 -0.14 -7.57
N MET A 75 -0.85 0.68 -7.04
CA MET A 75 -0.64 2.13 -6.92
C MET A 75 0.42 2.50 -5.87
N TRP A 76 0.50 1.77 -4.76
CA TRP A 76 1.29 2.17 -3.58
C TRP A 76 2.57 1.36 -3.34
N ILE A 77 2.77 0.24 -4.04
CA ILE A 77 4.05 -0.46 -4.11
C ILE A 77 5.22 0.49 -4.44
N PRO A 78 5.11 1.49 -5.34
CA PRO A 78 6.24 2.36 -5.67
C PRO A 78 6.67 3.21 -4.47
N PHE A 79 5.73 3.69 -3.66
CA PHE A 79 6.02 4.38 -2.40
C PHE A 79 6.77 3.47 -1.42
N MET A 80 6.28 2.26 -1.20
CA MET A 80 6.92 1.30 -0.29
C MET A 80 8.30 0.84 -0.79
N ALA A 81 8.48 0.76 -2.11
CA ALA A 81 9.77 0.50 -2.74
C ALA A 81 10.77 1.64 -2.48
N LEU A 82 10.34 2.90 -2.52
CA LEU A 82 11.19 4.06 -2.16
C LEU A 82 11.58 4.03 -0.69
N MET A 83 10.62 3.77 0.20
CA MET A 83 10.90 3.66 1.63
C MET A 83 11.90 2.54 1.92
N THR A 84 11.74 1.40 1.25
CA THR A 84 12.67 0.27 1.36
C THR A 84 14.04 0.62 0.78
N LEU A 85 14.11 1.33 -0.34
CA LEU A 85 15.38 1.79 -0.91
C LEU A 85 16.11 2.78 0.00
N ALA A 86 15.36 3.69 0.63
CA ALA A 86 15.89 4.62 1.62
C ALA A 86 16.41 3.88 2.86
N ALA A 87 15.65 2.87 3.34
CA ALA A 87 16.05 2.00 4.43
C ALA A 87 17.33 1.20 4.13
N LEU A 88 17.47 0.69 2.91
CA LEU A 88 18.69 0.05 2.44
C LEU A 88 19.87 1.05 2.35
N GLY A 89 19.57 2.31 2.02
CA GLY A 89 20.57 3.37 1.91
C GLY A 89 21.11 3.87 3.25
N SER A 90 20.36 3.71 4.33
CA SER A 90 20.76 4.14 5.67
C SER A 90 21.69 3.15 6.36
N VAL A 91 21.84 1.92 5.85
CA VAL A 91 22.69 0.89 6.46
C VAL A 91 24.17 1.31 6.36
N PRO A 92 24.90 1.43 7.49
CA PRO A 92 26.31 1.79 7.47
C PRO A 92 27.14 0.79 6.68
N LYS A 93 28.08 1.27 5.85
CA LYS A 93 28.97 0.39 5.08
C LYS A 93 29.81 -0.53 5.97
N ALA A 94 30.24 -0.03 7.12
CA ALA A 94 31.03 -0.79 8.09
C ALA A 94 30.29 -2.04 8.59
N GLU A 95 28.99 -1.96 8.86
CA GLU A 95 28.20 -3.13 9.28
C GLU A 95 28.06 -4.16 8.15
N LEU A 96 27.92 -3.70 6.90
CA LEU A 96 27.86 -4.58 5.73
C LEU A 96 29.20 -5.26 5.43
N GLU A 97 30.32 -4.60 5.73
CA GLU A 97 31.66 -5.14 5.59
C GLU A 97 31.99 -6.13 6.72
N ALA A 98 31.62 -5.82 7.96
CA ALA A 98 31.75 -6.75 9.09
C ALA A 98 30.97 -8.05 8.83
N ALA A 99 29.73 -7.94 8.35
CA ALA A 99 28.92 -9.10 7.97
C ALA A 99 29.51 -9.93 6.81
N GLN A 100 30.37 -9.33 5.98
CA GLN A 100 31.13 -10.04 4.94
C GLN A 100 32.33 -10.79 5.52
N VAL A 101 33.04 -10.18 6.48
CA VAL A 101 34.15 -10.82 7.21
C VAL A 101 33.64 -12.02 8.01
N ASP A 102 32.47 -11.90 8.64
CA ASP A 102 31.80 -12.98 9.38
C ASP A 102 31.15 -14.03 8.47
N ASN A 103 31.32 -13.90 7.16
CA ASN A 103 30.84 -14.83 6.14
C ASN A 103 29.33 -15.15 6.21
N LEU A 104 28.53 -14.17 6.68
CA LEU A 104 27.08 -14.32 6.76
C LEU A 104 26.48 -14.49 5.36
N SER A 105 25.54 -15.42 5.20
CA SER A 105 24.76 -15.60 3.97
C SER A 105 23.85 -14.41 3.68
N PHE A 106 23.38 -14.27 2.44
CA PHE A 106 22.49 -13.17 2.04
C PHE A 106 21.25 -13.03 2.95
N TRP A 107 20.60 -14.15 3.26
CA TRP A 107 19.41 -14.16 4.14
C TRP A 107 19.75 -13.77 5.57
N GLN A 108 20.90 -14.20 6.09
CA GLN A 108 21.37 -13.79 7.41
C GLN A 108 21.67 -12.30 7.45
N ARG A 109 22.34 -11.75 6.43
CA ARG A 109 22.59 -10.30 6.32
C ARG A 109 21.29 -9.51 6.22
N LEU A 110 20.31 -9.99 5.44
CA LEU A 110 19.02 -9.34 5.29
C LEU A 110 18.30 -9.23 6.64
N VAL A 111 18.19 -10.34 7.37
CA VAL A 111 17.40 -10.41 8.61
C VAL A 111 18.12 -9.78 9.80
N HIS A 112 19.44 -9.93 9.92
CA HIS A 112 20.18 -9.53 11.12
C HIS A 112 20.88 -8.18 11.02
N VAL A 113 21.13 -7.68 9.80
CA VAL A 113 21.85 -6.41 9.60
C VAL A 113 20.95 -5.39 8.90
N ILE A 114 20.45 -5.75 7.72
CA ILE A 114 19.75 -4.81 6.84
C ILE A 114 18.39 -4.41 7.41
N ILE A 115 17.53 -5.38 7.75
CA ILE A 115 16.18 -5.11 8.29
C ILE A 115 16.28 -4.33 9.61
N PRO A 116 17.12 -4.72 10.59
CA PRO A 116 17.24 -3.98 11.85
C PRO A 116 17.75 -2.56 11.68
N ALA A 117 18.73 -2.33 10.80
CA ALA A 117 19.25 -0.99 10.52
C ALA A 117 18.23 -0.11 9.77
N GLY A 118 17.46 -0.69 8.85
CA GLY A 118 16.44 0.01 8.06
C GLY A 118 15.06 0.10 8.70
N LYS A 119 14.83 -0.58 9.84
CA LYS A 119 13.49 -0.78 10.43
C LYS A 119 12.74 0.53 10.66
N PHE A 120 13.41 1.59 11.11
CA PHE A 120 12.77 2.87 11.41
C PHE A 120 12.11 3.47 10.17
N ILE A 121 12.83 3.45 9.04
CA ILE A 121 12.33 3.97 7.77
C ILE A 121 11.18 3.10 7.25
N ILE A 122 11.28 1.77 7.33
CA ILE A 122 10.21 0.86 6.90
C ILE A 122 8.95 1.06 7.75
N ILE A 123 9.11 1.12 9.08
CA ILE A 123 8.02 1.36 10.03
C ILE A 123 7.36 2.72 9.78
N LEU A 124 8.14 3.75 9.47
CA LEU A 124 7.58 5.06 9.10
C LEU A 124 6.76 4.97 7.79
N GLY A 125 7.24 4.23 6.79
CA GLY A 125 6.50 3.97 5.55
C GLY A 125 5.17 3.26 5.79
N ILE A 126 5.17 2.22 6.66
CA ILE A 126 3.97 1.50 7.05
C ILE A 126 2.98 2.40 7.78
N LEU A 127 3.45 3.29 8.67
CA LEU A 127 2.58 4.25 9.36
C LEU A 127 1.89 5.17 8.37
N LEU A 128 2.66 5.79 7.47
CA LEU A 128 2.11 6.72 6.48
C LEU A 128 1.11 6.01 5.57
N ARG A 129 1.42 4.77 5.16
CA ARG A 129 0.50 3.95 4.36
C ARG A 129 -0.78 3.62 5.13
N THR A 130 -0.67 3.25 6.40
CA THR A 130 -1.81 2.92 7.25
C THR A 130 -2.76 4.12 7.36
N ILE A 131 -2.23 5.31 7.64
CA ILE A 131 -3.01 6.55 7.71
C ILE A 131 -3.73 6.81 6.38
N ASP A 132 -3.06 6.56 5.25
CA ASP A 132 -3.65 6.77 3.94
C ASP A 132 -4.79 5.78 3.61
N VAL A 133 -4.66 4.49 3.98
CA VAL A 133 -5.73 3.49 3.81
C VAL A 133 -7.00 3.89 4.56
N PHE A 134 -6.88 4.42 5.79
CA PHE A 134 -8.05 4.77 6.62
C PHE A 134 -8.99 5.79 5.98
N LYS A 135 -8.46 6.69 5.15
CA LYS A 135 -9.23 7.73 4.45
C LYS A 135 -9.55 7.36 2.99
N THR A 136 -9.08 6.21 2.52
CA THR A 136 -9.23 5.82 1.11
C THR A 136 -10.70 5.59 0.79
N MET A 137 -11.19 6.30 -0.22
CA MET A 137 -12.56 6.17 -0.71
C MET A 137 -12.57 6.09 -2.24
N ASP A 138 -11.81 6.97 -2.89
CA ASP A 138 -11.83 7.20 -4.33
C ASP A 138 -11.73 5.90 -5.14
N LEU A 139 -10.69 5.10 -4.87
CA LEU A 139 -10.41 3.86 -5.60
C LEU A 139 -11.55 2.84 -5.45
N VAL A 140 -12.00 2.61 -4.21
CA VAL A 140 -13.06 1.64 -3.89
C VAL A 140 -14.40 2.08 -4.45
N TYR A 141 -14.74 3.36 -4.30
CA TYR A 141 -15.98 3.90 -4.82
C TYR A 141 -16.05 3.80 -6.35
N LEU A 142 -14.94 4.04 -7.04
CA LEU A 142 -14.90 3.95 -8.50
C LEU A 142 -14.95 2.52 -9.02
N MET A 143 -14.21 1.61 -8.39
CA MET A 143 -14.11 0.21 -8.83
C MET A 143 -15.37 -0.60 -8.57
N THR A 144 -15.83 -0.61 -7.32
CA THR A 144 -16.90 -1.52 -6.87
C THR A 144 -18.10 -0.77 -6.30
N ASN A 145 -17.98 0.56 -6.11
CA ASN A 145 -18.96 1.36 -5.40
C ASN A 145 -19.23 0.77 -4.00
N GLY A 146 -18.24 0.17 -3.33
CA GLY A 146 -18.42 -0.50 -2.03
C GLY A 146 -19.15 -1.86 -2.08
N GLY A 147 -19.51 -2.35 -3.27
CA GLY A 147 -20.19 -3.63 -3.47
C GLY A 147 -19.24 -4.82 -3.72
N PRO A 148 -19.80 -6.00 -4.04
CA PRO A 148 -21.23 -6.34 -4.03
C PRO A 148 -21.79 -6.41 -2.60
N GLY A 149 -22.98 -5.86 -2.38
CA GLY A 149 -23.50 -5.61 -1.04
C GLY A 149 -22.67 -4.55 -0.32
N ASP A 150 -22.12 -4.91 0.85
CA ASP A 150 -21.24 -4.12 1.72
C ASP A 150 -19.80 -4.67 1.77
N ARG A 151 -19.48 -5.68 0.94
CA ARG A 151 -18.22 -6.45 1.04
C ARG A 151 -16.95 -5.64 0.81
N THR A 152 -17.02 -4.55 0.06
CA THR A 152 -15.88 -3.64 -0.14
C THR A 152 -16.14 -2.27 0.47
N GLU A 153 -17.20 -2.11 1.27
CA GLU A 153 -17.56 -0.81 1.82
C GLU A 153 -16.59 -0.41 2.93
N LEU A 154 -15.76 0.60 2.61
CA LEU A 154 -14.89 1.25 3.60
C LEU A 154 -15.66 2.32 4.37
N ILE A 155 -15.19 2.64 5.58
CA ILE A 155 -15.84 3.65 6.43
C ILE A 155 -15.96 5.00 5.69
N ALA A 156 -14.94 5.40 4.94
CA ALA A 156 -14.98 6.63 4.15
C ALA A 156 -16.07 6.61 3.05
N VAL A 157 -16.32 5.45 2.42
CA VAL A 157 -17.41 5.26 1.45
C VAL A 157 -18.77 5.38 2.14
N ALA A 158 -18.94 4.75 3.30
CA ALA A 158 -20.18 4.81 4.08
C ALA A 158 -20.49 6.25 4.52
N LEU A 159 -19.49 6.99 5.02
CA LEU A 159 -19.63 8.41 5.38
C LEU A 159 -20.05 9.26 4.18
N TYR A 160 -19.42 9.06 3.02
CA TYR A 160 -19.80 9.78 1.81
C TYR A 160 -21.26 9.52 1.42
N ARG A 161 -21.72 8.26 1.46
CA ARG A 161 -23.13 7.94 1.17
C ARG A 161 -24.06 8.64 2.16
N LEU A 162 -23.75 8.61 3.44
CA LEU A 162 -24.57 9.22 4.48
C LEU A 162 -24.68 10.74 4.31
N ALA A 163 -23.56 11.40 4.00
CA ALA A 163 -23.50 12.83 3.76
C ALA A 163 -24.24 13.24 2.47
N PHE A 164 -23.91 12.61 1.34
CA PHE A 164 -24.26 13.10 0.01
C PHE A 164 -25.38 12.34 -0.70
N LYS A 165 -25.67 11.09 -0.30
CA LYS A 165 -26.82 10.32 -0.84
C LYS A 165 -28.03 10.38 0.09
N SER A 166 -27.80 10.24 1.40
CA SER A 166 -28.87 10.27 2.40
C SER A 166 -29.14 11.67 2.96
N PHE A 167 -28.35 12.69 2.56
CA PHE A 167 -28.42 14.07 3.04
C PHE A 167 -28.37 14.23 4.57
N ASN A 168 -27.83 13.24 5.28
CA ASN A 168 -27.68 13.27 6.74
C ASN A 168 -26.29 13.80 7.12
N LEU A 169 -26.06 15.06 6.78
CA LEU A 169 -24.77 15.73 6.98
C LEU A 169 -24.36 15.80 8.45
N GLY A 170 -25.33 16.02 9.36
CA GLY A 170 -25.08 16.09 10.80
C GLY A 170 -24.55 14.76 11.37
N TYR A 171 -25.23 13.66 11.07
CA TYR A 171 -24.80 12.34 11.52
C TYR A 171 -23.49 11.91 10.85
N SER A 172 -23.31 12.18 9.54
CA SER A 172 -22.06 11.87 8.86
C SER A 172 -20.87 12.67 9.40
N SER A 173 -21.08 13.93 9.76
CA SER A 173 -20.02 14.77 10.33
C SER A 173 -19.61 14.27 11.72
N ALA A 174 -20.57 13.87 12.55
CA ALA A 174 -20.28 13.28 13.86
C ALA A 174 -19.45 12.00 13.74
N LEU A 175 -19.83 11.09 12.82
CA LEU A 175 -19.07 9.87 12.57
C LEU A 175 -17.67 10.15 11.97
N ALA A 176 -17.54 11.16 11.10
CA ALA A 176 -16.24 11.56 10.56
C ALA A 176 -15.29 12.09 11.64
N VAL A 177 -15.81 12.87 12.61
CA VAL A 177 -15.03 13.33 13.77
C VAL A 177 -14.63 12.16 14.67
N LEU A 178 -15.51 11.19 14.89
CA LEU A 178 -15.15 9.96 15.63
C LEU A 178 -14.05 9.17 14.91
N LEU A 179 -14.14 9.02 13.59
CA LEU A 179 -13.10 8.38 12.79
C LEU A 179 -11.76 9.13 12.89
N LEU A 180 -11.78 10.46 12.91
CA LEU A 180 -10.59 11.27 13.13
C LEU A 180 -9.94 10.96 14.49
N PHE A 181 -10.73 10.88 15.57
CA PHE A 181 -10.21 10.52 16.89
C PHE A 181 -9.62 9.10 16.91
N ILE A 182 -10.26 8.14 16.25
CA ILE A 182 -9.74 6.77 16.13
C ILE A 182 -8.41 6.77 15.36
N ALA A 183 -8.32 7.49 14.24
CA ALA A 183 -7.10 7.60 13.46
C ALA A 183 -5.96 8.26 14.24
N ILE A 184 -6.26 9.32 15.00
CA ILE A 184 -5.29 9.97 15.90
C ILE A 184 -4.83 8.98 16.97
N ALA A 185 -5.76 8.29 17.64
CA ALA A 185 -5.42 7.32 18.68
C ALA A 185 -4.52 6.20 18.16
N LEU A 186 -4.86 5.61 17.00
CA LEU A 186 -4.04 4.59 16.35
C LEU A 186 -2.64 5.12 16.00
N THR A 187 -2.56 6.32 15.43
CA THR A 187 -1.29 6.95 15.07
C THR A 187 -0.44 7.25 16.31
N SER A 188 -1.05 7.77 17.38
CA SER A 188 -0.38 8.04 18.65
C SER A 188 0.14 6.77 19.32
N ILE A 189 -0.66 5.70 19.35
CA ILE A 189 -0.22 4.39 19.87
C ILE A 189 0.98 3.89 19.06
N TYR A 190 0.90 3.97 17.73
CA TYR A 190 1.98 3.53 16.86
C TYR A 190 3.28 4.31 17.10
N LEU A 191 3.20 5.65 17.15
CA LEU A 191 4.36 6.50 17.43
C LEU A 191 4.94 6.26 18.83
N PHE A 192 4.08 6.02 19.82
CA PHE A 192 4.51 5.67 21.17
C PHE A 192 5.31 4.37 21.20
N VAL A 193 4.81 3.31 20.54
CA VAL A 193 5.52 2.02 20.42
C VAL A 193 6.86 2.19 19.71
N LEU A 194 6.91 3.02 18.67
CA LEU A 194 8.12 3.31 17.92
C LEU A 194 9.16 4.04 18.77
N ASN A 195 8.74 5.09 19.49
CA ASN A 195 9.61 5.89 20.36
C ASN A 195 10.13 5.11 21.58
N LEU A 196 9.34 4.18 22.12
CA LEU A 196 9.82 3.30 23.20
C LEU A 196 10.97 2.40 22.74
N ARG A 197 10.94 1.95 21.48
CA ARG A 197 12.00 1.12 20.91
C ARG A 197 13.26 1.93 20.61
N SER A 198 13.12 3.14 20.06
CA SER A 198 14.28 4.02 19.83
C SER A 198 14.97 4.41 21.13
N ARG A 199 14.23 4.66 22.21
CA ARG A 199 14.79 4.92 23.54
C ARG A 199 15.54 3.73 24.13
N ARG A 200 14.97 2.51 24.05
CA ARG A 200 15.65 1.29 24.50
C ARG A 200 16.94 1.00 23.73
N GLU A 201 16.97 1.34 22.44
CA GLU A 201 18.18 1.18 21.63
C GLU A 201 19.25 2.20 22.01
N ALA A 202 18.87 3.42 22.38
CA ALA A 202 19.80 4.42 22.90
C ALA A 202 20.29 4.11 24.33
N GLU A 203 19.51 3.40 25.15
CA GLU A 203 19.92 2.96 26.49
C GLU A 203 20.83 1.73 26.48
N ASN A 204 20.78 0.91 25.42
CA ASN A 204 21.55 -0.34 25.29
C ASN A 204 22.83 -0.21 24.44
N ALA A 205 23.08 0.95 23.82
CA ALA A 205 24.25 1.25 22.99
C ALA A 205 25.31 2.02 23.80
#